data_AF-A0A522Q610-F1
#
_entry.id   AF-A0A522Q610-F1
#
_cell.length_a   1.000
_cell.length_b   1.000
_cell.length_c   1.000
_cell.angle_alpha   90.00
_cell.angle_beta   90.00
_cell.angle_gamma   90.00
#
_symmetry.space_group_name_H-M   'P 1'
#
loop_
_entity.id
_entity.type
_entity.pdbx_description
1 polymer ?
#
loop_
_entity_poly.entity_id
_entity_poly.type
_entity_poly.pdbx_seq_one_letter_code
_entity_poly.pdbx_strand_id
1 'polypeptide(L)'
;MNFSRKMAFLCALCLGVAASAAAQLGQNGPQTPKIPTPFTPVVGSGAQYEVTTRDGSMAFTYAVVGKEQVEGNDGYWLEIRSEGTMLNGEMVIKELTLKVGTHPEIKRMIMQPPGRAPMEVPAGMIDMMKQHMARNGNAQRNGMGEKIGTENITVPAGAFECDHYRRKENGRDVDYWISSKVSPYSLVKMSGPDTSMVLEKVLTGVTTHVKGEPQKMQMPDY
;
A
#
# COMPACT_ATOMS: atom_id res chain seq x y z
N MET A 1 24.23 24.54 -66.56
CA MET A 1 24.06 25.41 -65.37
C MET A 1 22.82 24.92 -64.64
N ASN A 2 23.00 24.11 -63.58
CA ASN A 2 21.90 23.45 -62.86
C ASN A 2 21.81 23.96 -61.42
N PHE A 3 20.57 24.15 -60.97
CA PHE A 3 20.13 24.57 -59.63
C PHE A 3 20.59 23.65 -58.49
N SER A 4 20.85 24.21 -57.30
CA SER A 4 20.43 23.56 -56.04
C SER A 4 20.38 24.54 -54.85
N ARG A 5 19.21 24.60 -54.21
CA ARG A 5 18.91 25.27 -52.93
C ARG A 5 19.35 24.37 -51.78
N LYS A 6 20.02 24.91 -50.74
CA LYS A 6 20.04 24.35 -49.38
C LYS A 6 20.08 25.52 -48.40
N MET A 7 19.01 25.87 -47.68
CA MET A 7 18.28 25.19 -46.60
C MET A 7 18.65 25.86 -45.26
N ALA A 8 17.68 26.61 -44.74
CA ALA A 8 17.77 27.36 -43.49
C ALA A 8 17.76 26.42 -42.28
N PHE A 9 18.62 26.69 -41.31
CA PHE A 9 18.53 26.19 -39.95
C PHE A 9 18.10 27.36 -39.07
N LEU A 10 16.93 27.27 -38.42
CA LEU A 10 16.63 28.10 -37.27
C LEU A 10 15.82 27.32 -36.23
N CYS A 11 16.29 27.46 -34.99
CA CYS A 11 15.87 26.83 -33.75
C CYS A 11 14.36 26.89 -33.46
N ALA A 12 13.83 25.76 -32.97
CA ALA A 12 12.72 25.74 -32.03
C ALA A 12 12.77 24.43 -31.21
N LEU A 13 13.64 24.39 -30.20
CA LEU A 13 13.74 23.30 -29.24
C LEU A 13 13.54 23.87 -27.84
N CYS A 14 12.29 24.02 -27.40
CA CYS A 14 11.90 24.26 -26.00
C CYS A 14 10.38 24.15 -25.92
N LEU A 15 9.84 22.97 -25.64
CA LEU A 15 8.50 22.75 -25.05
C LEU A 15 8.32 21.23 -24.89
N GLY A 16 8.64 20.68 -23.72
CA GLY A 16 8.48 19.25 -23.49
C GLY A 16 9.07 18.73 -22.20
N VAL A 17 8.81 19.35 -21.06
CA VAL A 17 9.16 18.78 -19.74
C VAL A 17 8.06 19.12 -18.73
N ALA A 18 6.90 18.47 -18.81
CA ALA A 18 5.90 18.53 -17.73
C ALA A 18 5.03 17.28 -17.58
N ALA A 19 5.25 16.21 -18.35
CA ALA A 19 4.35 15.04 -18.38
C ALA A 19 4.88 13.77 -17.68
N SER A 20 6.09 13.77 -17.12
CA SER A 20 6.74 12.54 -16.64
C SER A 20 6.33 12.06 -15.24
N ALA A 21 5.70 12.90 -14.41
CA ALA A 21 5.40 12.52 -13.02
C ALA A 21 4.16 11.60 -12.88
N ALA A 22 3.14 11.76 -13.73
CA ALA A 22 1.88 11.02 -13.60
C ALA A 22 1.98 9.56 -14.11
N ALA A 23 2.79 9.31 -15.15
CA ALA A 23 2.92 7.98 -15.73
C ALA A 23 3.75 7.01 -14.87
N GLN A 24 4.69 7.52 -14.06
CA GLN A 24 5.56 6.67 -13.25
C GLN A 24 4.88 6.08 -12.01
N LEU A 25 3.79 6.71 -11.53
CA LEU A 25 3.09 6.26 -10.32
C LEU A 25 2.29 4.96 -10.57
N GLY A 26 1.83 4.73 -11.81
CA GLY A 26 0.98 3.58 -12.16
C GLY A 26 1.71 2.28 -12.51
N GLN A 27 2.99 2.34 -12.92
CA GLN A 27 3.74 1.15 -13.33
C GLN A 27 4.71 0.62 -12.25
N ASN A 28 5.35 1.49 -11.46
CA ASN A 28 6.41 1.11 -10.51
C ASN A 28 6.24 1.72 -9.10
N GLY A 29 5.05 2.23 -8.77
CA GLY A 29 4.77 2.70 -7.40
C GLY A 29 4.89 1.53 -6.40
N PRO A 30 5.36 1.79 -5.15
CA PRO A 30 5.47 0.73 -4.14
C PRO A 30 4.09 0.10 -3.94
N GLN A 31 3.96 -1.17 -4.34
CA GLN A 31 2.75 -1.93 -4.10
C GLN A 31 2.71 -2.27 -2.61
N THR A 32 1.71 -1.76 -1.90
CA THR A 32 1.50 -2.10 -0.50
C THR A 32 1.25 -3.60 -0.38
N PRO A 33 1.97 -4.32 0.49
CA PRO A 33 1.73 -5.74 0.71
C PRO A 33 0.25 -6.00 1.02
N LYS A 34 -0.35 -6.95 0.30
CA LYS A 34 -1.72 -7.40 0.57
C LYS A 34 -1.67 -8.49 1.62
N ILE A 35 -2.24 -8.23 2.80
CA ILE A 35 -2.30 -9.21 3.87
C ILE A 35 -3.66 -9.95 3.79
N PRO A 36 -3.69 -11.29 3.65
CA PRO A 36 -4.92 -12.04 3.38
C PRO A 36 -5.79 -12.32 4.61
N THR A 37 -5.69 -11.48 5.64
CA THR A 37 -6.32 -11.63 6.95
C THR A 37 -7.56 -10.75 7.09
N PRO A 38 -8.53 -11.12 7.95
CA PRO A 38 -9.62 -10.22 8.30
C PRO A 38 -9.11 -8.87 8.82
N PHE A 39 -9.72 -7.78 8.34
CA PHE A 39 -9.42 -6.43 8.81
C PHE A 39 -10.11 -6.17 10.15
N THR A 40 -9.31 -6.05 11.22
CA THR A 40 -9.72 -5.85 12.61
C THR A 40 -9.21 -4.51 13.17
N PRO A 41 -9.70 -3.36 12.64
CA PRO A 41 -9.25 -2.04 13.01
C PRO A 41 -9.60 -1.67 14.46
N VAL A 42 -8.62 -1.10 15.16
CA VAL A 42 -8.81 -0.42 16.45
C VAL A 42 -8.19 0.97 16.33
N VAL A 43 -8.98 2.04 16.52
CA VAL A 43 -8.46 3.41 16.40
C VAL A 43 -7.32 3.64 17.40
N GLY A 44 -6.23 4.23 16.92
CA GLY A 44 -5.00 4.45 17.68
C GLY A 44 -4.06 3.24 17.68
N SER A 45 -4.43 2.11 17.08
CA SER A 45 -3.54 0.95 17.00
C SER A 45 -2.79 0.88 15.67
N GLY A 46 -1.71 0.11 15.64
CA GLY A 46 -1.05 -0.26 14.41
C GLY A 46 -0.01 -1.35 14.60
N ALA A 47 0.66 -1.67 13.50
CA ALA A 47 1.73 -2.64 13.45
C ALA A 47 2.79 -2.19 12.43
N GLN A 48 4.05 -2.19 12.87
CA GLN A 48 5.21 -1.95 12.01
C GLN A 48 5.88 -3.29 11.70
N TYR A 49 6.26 -3.46 10.45
CA TYR A 49 6.85 -4.68 9.91
C TYR A 49 8.11 -4.35 9.14
N GLU A 50 9.09 -5.24 9.21
CA GLU A 50 10.16 -5.31 8.23
C GLU A 50 9.70 -6.21 7.09
N VAL A 51 9.70 -5.68 5.87
CA VAL A 51 9.44 -6.45 4.65
C VAL A 51 10.77 -6.64 3.95
N THR A 52 11.18 -7.89 3.79
CA THR A 52 12.39 -8.26 3.04
C THR A 52 11.97 -8.88 1.72
N THR A 53 12.56 -8.42 0.63
CA THR A 53 12.44 -9.00 -0.71
C THR A 53 13.85 -9.34 -1.23
N ARG A 54 13.93 -9.84 -2.46
CA ARG A 54 15.23 -10.03 -3.14
C ARG A 54 16.00 -8.73 -3.37
N ASP A 55 15.29 -7.61 -3.46
CA ASP A 55 15.86 -6.31 -3.82
C ASP A 55 16.28 -5.47 -2.59
N GLY A 56 16.00 -5.97 -1.38
CA GLY A 56 16.36 -5.33 -0.13
C GLY A 56 15.25 -5.43 0.91
N SER A 57 15.34 -4.61 1.95
CA SER A 57 14.34 -4.53 3.00
C SER A 57 13.79 -3.11 3.15
N MET A 58 12.56 -3.03 3.63
CA MET A 58 11.87 -1.77 3.91
C MET A 58 10.89 -1.96 5.06
N ALA A 59 10.73 -0.91 5.86
CA ALA A 59 9.75 -0.92 6.93
C ALA A 59 8.41 -0.44 6.39
N PHE A 60 7.37 -1.23 6.68
CA PHE A 60 5.98 -0.88 6.44
C PHE A 60 5.25 -0.75 7.76
N THR A 61 4.45 0.31 7.89
CA THR A 61 3.57 0.46 9.04
C THR A 61 2.13 0.60 8.61
N TYR A 62 1.26 -0.20 9.21
CA TYR A 62 -0.19 -0.10 9.08
C TYR A 62 -0.74 0.47 10.39
N ALA A 63 -1.46 1.59 10.34
CA ALA A 63 -2.02 2.23 11.52
C ALA A 63 -3.45 2.71 11.28
N VAL A 64 -4.35 2.45 12.23
CA VAL A 64 -5.73 2.95 12.17
C VAL A 64 -5.79 4.26 12.94
N VAL A 65 -5.82 5.38 12.23
CA VAL A 65 -5.62 6.72 12.81
C VAL A 65 -6.92 7.50 13.03
N GLY A 66 -8.05 6.93 12.63
CA GLY A 66 -9.35 7.57 12.78
C GLY A 66 -10.51 6.70 12.33
N LYS A 67 -11.72 7.18 12.60
CA LYS A 67 -12.99 6.56 12.21
C LYS A 67 -13.98 7.65 11.85
N GLU A 68 -14.79 7.42 10.82
CA GLU A 68 -15.91 8.29 10.44
C GLU A 68 -17.09 7.48 9.91
N GLN A 69 -18.30 8.06 9.90
CA GLN A 69 -19.47 7.44 9.28
C GLN A 69 -19.50 7.79 7.79
N VAL A 70 -19.66 6.76 6.95
CA VAL A 70 -19.82 6.91 5.50
C VAL A 70 -21.08 6.17 5.08
N GLU A 71 -22.10 6.93 4.65
CA GLU A 71 -23.37 6.34 4.16
C GLU A 71 -24.00 5.35 5.16
N GLY A 72 -23.89 5.64 6.47
CA GLY A 72 -24.41 4.78 7.54
C GLY A 72 -23.48 3.63 7.95
N ASN A 73 -22.35 3.43 7.28
CA ASN A 73 -21.35 2.41 7.59
C ASN A 73 -20.16 2.99 8.36
N ASP A 74 -19.52 2.15 9.16
CA ASP A 74 -18.23 2.46 9.77
C ASP A 74 -17.12 2.53 8.70
N GLY A 75 -16.51 3.70 8.53
CA GLY A 75 -15.28 3.91 7.78
C GLY A 75 -14.09 4.13 8.71
N TYR A 76 -12.95 3.48 8.42
CA TYR A 76 -11.72 3.58 9.20
C TYR A 76 -10.63 4.22 8.35
N TRP A 77 -9.91 5.19 8.92
CA TRP A 77 -8.73 5.77 8.29
C TRP A 77 -7.52 4.88 8.57
N LEU A 78 -7.09 4.15 7.55
CA LEU A 78 -5.88 3.33 7.57
C LEU A 78 -4.72 4.12 6.94
N GLU A 79 -3.63 4.29 7.67
CA GLU A 79 -2.37 4.78 7.15
C GLU A 79 -1.41 3.62 6.89
N ILE A 80 -0.89 3.60 5.68
CA ILE A 80 0.21 2.74 5.23
C ILE A 80 1.42 3.65 5.05
N ARG A 81 2.43 3.43 5.86
CA ARG A 81 3.67 4.21 5.87
C ARG A 81 4.81 3.34 5.42
N SER A 82 5.60 3.83 4.50
CA SER A 82 6.76 3.12 3.97
C SER A 82 8.01 3.96 4.17
N GLU A 83 9.04 3.37 4.74
CA GLU A 83 10.37 3.96 4.92
C GLU A 83 11.45 2.94 4.56
N GLY A 84 12.60 3.42 4.09
CA GLY A 84 13.71 2.55 3.71
C GLY A 84 14.70 3.25 2.80
N THR A 85 15.86 2.65 2.57
CA THR A 85 16.95 3.24 1.74
C THR A 85 16.53 3.49 0.29
N MET A 86 15.54 2.77 -0.20
CA MET A 86 14.95 2.94 -1.52
C MET A 86 14.02 4.17 -1.63
N LEU A 87 13.67 4.79 -0.50
CA LEU A 87 12.80 5.96 -0.41
C LEU A 87 13.58 7.13 0.19
N ASN A 88 13.53 8.30 -0.43
CA ASN A 88 14.16 9.52 0.10
C ASN A 88 13.29 10.16 1.21
N GLY A 89 12.90 9.37 2.21
CA GLY A 89 12.02 9.73 3.32
C GLY A 89 10.74 8.88 3.40
N GLU A 90 9.88 9.20 4.37
CA GLU A 90 8.62 8.49 4.60
C GLU A 90 7.59 8.80 3.50
N MET A 91 7.00 7.75 2.93
CA MET A 91 5.81 7.85 2.10
C MET A 91 4.59 7.47 2.94
N VAL A 92 3.57 8.34 2.96
CA VAL A 92 2.30 8.08 3.66
C VAL A 92 1.18 7.90 2.64
N ILE A 93 0.48 6.77 2.72
CA ILE A 93 -0.78 6.53 2.00
C ILE A 93 -1.86 6.41 3.06
N LYS A 94 -2.89 7.25 3.01
CA LYS A 94 -4.01 7.25 3.95
C LYS A 94 -5.29 6.94 3.21
N GLU A 95 -5.93 5.83 3.59
CA GLU A 95 -7.11 5.29 2.94
C GLU A 95 -8.31 5.34 3.90
N LEU A 96 -9.47 5.75 3.39
CA LEU A 96 -10.74 5.56 4.08
C LEU A 96 -11.32 4.22 3.65
N THR A 97 -11.30 3.26 4.56
CA THR A 97 -11.69 1.89 4.30
C THR A 97 -12.98 1.55 5.03
N LEU A 98 -14.00 1.12 4.30
CA LEU A 98 -15.24 0.59 4.88
C LEU A 98 -15.14 -0.93 5.03
N LYS A 99 -15.75 -1.44 6.11
CA LYS A 99 -16.02 -2.86 6.28
C LYS A 99 -17.30 -3.25 5.53
N VAL A 100 -17.25 -3.40 4.21
CA VAL A 100 -18.41 -3.86 3.43
C VAL A 100 -18.29 -5.36 3.18
N GLY A 101 -19.07 -6.16 3.91
CA GLY A 101 -19.02 -7.62 3.78
C GLY A 101 -17.64 -8.19 4.16
N THR A 102 -17.07 -9.05 3.30
CA THR A 102 -15.77 -9.68 3.54
C THR A 102 -14.59 -8.92 2.94
N HIS A 103 -14.82 -7.80 2.24
CA HIS A 103 -13.75 -7.05 1.55
C HIS A 103 -13.70 -5.57 1.97
N PRO A 104 -12.51 -5.05 2.30
CA PRO A 104 -12.35 -3.63 2.56
C PRO A 104 -12.61 -2.81 1.29
N GLU A 105 -13.54 -1.86 1.35
CA GLU A 105 -13.79 -0.93 0.26
C GLU A 105 -13.10 0.41 0.52
N ILE A 106 -12.22 0.82 -0.40
CA ILE A 106 -11.57 2.14 -0.34
C ILE A 106 -12.49 3.20 -0.94
N LYS A 107 -12.87 4.20 -0.14
CA LYS A 107 -13.71 5.35 -0.55
C LYS A 107 -12.90 6.61 -0.84
N ARG A 108 -11.79 6.81 -0.13
CA ARG A 108 -10.89 7.96 -0.27
C ARG A 108 -9.46 7.52 -0.12
N MET A 109 -8.54 8.20 -0.79
CA MET A 109 -7.12 7.95 -0.70
C MET A 109 -6.37 9.27 -0.74
N ILE A 110 -5.47 9.49 0.22
CA ILE A 110 -4.56 10.61 0.30
C ILE A 110 -3.14 10.06 0.23
N MET A 111 -2.32 10.61 -0.64
CA MET A 111 -0.91 10.23 -0.78
C MET A 111 -0.03 11.42 -0.42
N GLN A 112 0.96 11.20 0.42
CA GLN A 112 1.99 12.18 0.74
C GLN A 112 3.38 11.58 0.51
N PRO A 113 3.97 11.84 -0.67
CA PRO A 113 5.37 11.50 -0.93
C PRO A 113 6.32 12.29 -0.02
N PRO A 114 7.57 11.82 0.16
CA PRO A 114 8.57 12.51 0.96
C PRO A 114 8.78 13.96 0.51
N GLY A 115 8.70 14.89 1.45
CA GLY A 115 8.93 16.32 1.20
C GLY A 115 7.88 16.99 0.30
N ARG A 116 6.74 16.34 0.01
CA ARG A 116 5.65 16.91 -0.79
C ARG A 116 4.40 17.16 0.04
N ALA A 117 3.53 18.03 -0.47
CA ALA A 117 2.21 18.25 0.08
C ALA A 117 1.34 16.99 -0.12
N PRO A 118 0.38 16.72 0.79
CA PRO A 118 -0.54 15.61 0.63
C PRO A 118 -1.49 15.88 -0.54
N MET A 119 -1.77 14.84 -1.30
CA MET A 119 -2.65 14.90 -2.46
C MET A 119 -3.78 13.89 -2.32
N GLU A 120 -5.03 14.33 -2.47
CA GLU A 120 -6.18 13.45 -2.54
C GLU A 120 -6.34 12.90 -3.96
N VAL A 121 -6.41 11.57 -4.05
CA VAL A 121 -6.59 10.85 -5.31
C VAL A 121 -8.07 10.94 -5.72
N PRO A 122 -8.38 11.39 -6.96
CA PRO A 122 -9.74 11.48 -7.44
C PRO A 122 -10.44 10.12 -7.45
N ALA A 123 -11.74 10.09 -7.12
CA ALA A 123 -12.54 8.86 -7.08
C ALA A 123 -12.46 8.05 -8.39
N GLY A 124 -12.51 8.72 -9.55
CA GLY A 124 -12.36 8.06 -10.85
C GLY A 124 -11.01 7.35 -11.04
N MET A 125 -9.93 7.87 -10.44
CA MET A 125 -8.63 7.19 -10.46
C MET A 125 -8.62 5.98 -9.53
N ILE A 126 -9.24 6.07 -8.35
CA ILE A 126 -9.43 4.93 -7.43
C ILE A 126 -10.21 3.81 -8.13
N ASP A 127 -11.28 4.14 -8.86
CA ASP A 127 -12.07 3.16 -9.60
C ASP A 127 -11.28 2.50 -10.73
N MET A 128 -10.46 3.27 -11.46
CA MET A 128 -9.54 2.69 -12.44
C MET A 128 -8.52 1.74 -11.79
N MET A 129 -7.95 2.09 -10.63
CA MET A 129 -7.04 1.21 -9.89
C MET A 129 -7.74 -0.09 -9.47
N LYS A 130 -8.99 -0.01 -8.97
CA LYS A 130 -9.82 -1.17 -8.62
C LYS A 130 -10.05 -2.07 -9.84
N GLN A 131 -10.41 -1.50 -10.99
CA GLN A 131 -10.64 -2.25 -12.22
C GLN A 131 -9.38 -2.95 -12.72
N HIS A 132 -8.22 -2.28 -12.69
CA HIS A 132 -6.94 -2.88 -13.06
C HIS A 132 -6.57 -4.05 -12.14
N MET A 133 -6.79 -3.90 -10.83
CA MET A 133 -6.59 -4.95 -9.84
C MET A 133 -7.49 -6.17 -10.07
N ALA A 134 -8.75 -5.95 -10.45
CA ALA A 134 -9.69 -7.01 -10.76
C ALA A 134 -9.33 -7.76 -12.05
N ARG A 135 -8.87 -7.04 -13.08
CA ARG A 135 -8.50 -7.61 -14.39
C ARG A 135 -7.23 -8.47 -14.37
N ASN A 136 -6.25 -8.12 -13.54
CA ASN A 136 -4.96 -8.83 -13.50
C ASN A 136 -4.99 -10.16 -12.72
N GLY A 137 -6.16 -10.78 -12.50
CA GLY A 137 -6.27 -12.06 -11.79
C GLY A 137 -5.89 -12.01 -10.31
N ASN A 138 -5.48 -10.84 -9.81
CA ASN A 138 -5.33 -10.51 -8.39
C ASN A 138 -6.68 -10.27 -7.69
N ALA A 139 -7.79 -10.52 -8.40
CA ALA A 139 -9.11 -10.74 -7.83
C ALA A 139 -9.08 -12.05 -7.01
N GLN A 140 -8.71 -11.91 -5.74
CA GLN A 140 -9.08 -12.80 -4.63
C GLN A 140 -9.15 -14.31 -4.93
N ARG A 141 -8.07 -15.03 -4.61
CA ARG A 141 -8.27 -16.31 -3.92
C ARG A 141 -8.66 -15.98 -2.47
N ASN A 142 -9.95 -15.95 -2.21
CA ASN A 142 -10.51 -15.68 -0.89
C ASN A 142 -10.02 -16.72 0.13
N GLY A 143 -9.41 -16.27 1.22
CA GLY A 143 -9.08 -17.09 2.38
C GLY A 143 -7.60 -17.08 2.78
N MET A 144 -7.38 -17.37 4.07
CA MET A 144 -6.05 -17.50 4.68
C MET A 144 -5.24 -18.71 4.14
N GLY A 145 -5.89 -19.64 3.45
CA GLY A 145 -5.32 -20.93 3.08
C GLY A 145 -5.70 -22.05 4.05
N GLU A 146 -4.92 -23.12 4.02
CA GLU A 146 -5.06 -24.26 4.93
C GLU A 146 -4.47 -23.91 6.30
N LYS A 147 -5.21 -24.17 7.39
CA LYS A 147 -4.66 -24.06 8.74
C LYS A 147 -3.75 -25.26 9.01
N ILE A 148 -2.47 -25.00 9.21
CA ILE A 148 -1.45 -26.01 9.50
C ILE A 148 -1.43 -26.34 10.99
N GLY A 149 -1.63 -25.35 11.87
CA GLY A 149 -1.64 -25.58 13.30
C GLY A 149 -1.69 -24.29 14.11
N THR A 150 -1.35 -24.41 15.39
CA THR A 150 -1.20 -23.29 16.32
C THR A 150 0.17 -23.43 16.99
N GLU A 151 0.96 -22.37 17.00
CA GLU A 151 2.32 -22.38 17.56
C GLU A 151 2.74 -21.01 18.12
N ASN A 152 3.73 -21.01 19.00
CA ASN A 152 4.29 -19.79 19.56
C ASN A 152 5.40 -19.25 18.66
N ILE A 153 5.22 -18.02 18.17
CA ILE A 153 6.17 -17.32 17.30
C ILE A 153 6.81 -16.17 18.06
N THR A 154 8.14 -16.13 18.05
CA THR A 154 8.92 -15.02 18.61
C THR A 154 9.45 -14.14 17.47
N VAL A 155 9.16 -12.85 17.57
CA VAL A 155 9.58 -11.77 16.65
C VAL A 155 10.09 -10.59 17.49
N PRO A 156 10.69 -9.55 16.88
CA PRO A 156 11.14 -8.38 17.65
C PRO A 156 10.04 -7.70 18.48
N ALA A 157 8.78 -7.75 18.03
CA ALA A 157 7.64 -7.24 18.79
C ALA A 157 7.23 -8.09 20.02
N GLY A 158 7.85 -9.27 20.23
CA GLY A 158 7.55 -10.18 21.34
C GLY A 158 7.18 -11.59 20.89
N ALA A 159 6.63 -12.37 21.83
CA ALA A 159 6.15 -13.73 21.59
C ALA A 159 4.62 -13.77 21.49
N PHE A 160 4.11 -14.46 20.47
CA PHE A 160 2.69 -14.54 20.17
C PHE A 160 2.29 -16.00 19.94
N GLU A 161 1.20 -16.43 20.56
CA GLU A 161 0.48 -17.61 20.11
C GLU A 161 -0.21 -17.26 18.78
N CYS A 162 0.11 -18.04 17.75
CA CYS A 162 -0.31 -17.79 16.38
C CYS A 162 -1.02 -19.00 15.80
N ASP A 163 -2.07 -18.75 15.04
CA ASP A 163 -2.55 -19.72 14.06
C ASP A 163 -1.66 -19.64 12.82
N HIS A 164 -1.15 -20.80 12.39
CA HIS A 164 -0.32 -20.95 11.21
C HIS A 164 -1.17 -21.39 10.02
N TYR A 165 -1.14 -20.62 8.94
CA TYR A 165 -1.79 -20.92 7.68
C TYR A 165 -0.78 -21.02 6.55
N ARG A 166 -1.07 -21.88 5.57
CA ARG A 166 -0.31 -22.02 4.33
C ARG A 166 -1.22 -21.87 3.13
N ARG A 167 -0.76 -21.13 2.11
CA ARG A 167 -1.44 -21.05 0.83
C ARG A 167 -0.48 -21.05 -0.34
N LYS A 168 -1.01 -21.42 -1.52
CA LYS A 168 -0.28 -21.34 -2.79
C LYS A 168 -0.47 -19.97 -3.43
N GLU A 169 0.63 -19.24 -3.58
CA GLU A 169 0.72 -18.00 -4.37
C GLU A 169 1.67 -18.22 -5.53
N ASN A 170 1.19 -17.99 -6.75
CA ASN A 170 1.97 -18.23 -7.97
C ASN A 170 2.64 -19.62 -8.00
N GLY A 171 1.92 -20.64 -7.50
CA GLY A 171 2.39 -22.03 -7.43
C GLY A 171 3.35 -22.34 -6.27
N ARG A 172 3.70 -21.35 -5.44
CA ARG A 172 4.65 -21.50 -4.32
C ARG A 172 3.94 -21.40 -2.98
N ASP A 173 4.44 -22.11 -1.98
CA ASP A 173 3.91 -22.01 -0.62
C ASP A 173 4.31 -20.68 0.01
N VAL A 174 3.33 -20.04 0.65
CA VAL A 174 3.50 -18.86 1.49
C VAL A 174 2.82 -19.16 2.82
N ASP A 175 3.58 -18.98 3.89
CA ASP A 175 3.16 -19.22 5.26
C ASP A 175 2.79 -17.90 5.95
N TYR A 176 1.72 -17.94 6.75
CA TYR A 176 1.18 -16.82 7.51
C TYR A 176 0.97 -17.23 8.96
N TRP A 177 1.50 -16.44 9.89
CA TRP A 177 1.25 -16.59 11.32
C TRP A 177 0.42 -15.41 11.80
N ILE A 178 -0.74 -15.70 12.36
CA ILE A 178 -1.70 -14.69 12.76
C ILE A 178 -2.07 -14.77 14.23
N SER A 179 -2.20 -13.62 14.88
CA SER A 179 -2.64 -13.48 16.27
C SER A 179 -3.61 -12.30 16.37
N SER A 180 -4.76 -12.50 17.02
CA SER A 180 -5.77 -11.46 17.24
C SER A 180 -5.27 -10.29 18.09
N LYS A 181 -4.11 -10.44 18.75
CA LYS A 181 -3.43 -9.42 19.55
C LYS A 181 -2.75 -8.33 18.69
N VAL A 182 -2.70 -8.51 17.36
CA VAL A 182 -2.08 -7.55 16.44
C VAL A 182 -3.16 -6.92 15.56
N SER A 183 -3.29 -5.60 15.61
CA SER A 183 -4.19 -4.84 14.74
C SER A 183 -3.37 -4.13 13.64
N PRO A 184 -3.90 -3.91 12.42
CA PRO A 184 -5.28 -4.19 11.99
C PRO A 184 -5.46 -5.49 11.20
N TYR A 185 -4.39 -6.23 10.95
CA TYR A 185 -4.42 -7.42 10.10
C TYR A 185 -4.06 -8.71 10.84
N SER A 186 -3.88 -8.69 12.17
CA SER A 186 -3.51 -9.90 12.93
C SER A 186 -2.20 -10.58 12.51
N LEU A 187 -1.46 -10.05 11.52
CA LEU A 187 -0.24 -10.67 11.02
C LEU A 187 0.89 -10.50 12.03
N VAL A 188 1.53 -11.60 12.40
CA VAL A 188 2.77 -11.61 13.18
C VAL A 188 3.96 -11.87 12.27
N LYS A 189 3.78 -12.77 11.29
CA LYS A 189 4.82 -13.12 10.32
C LYS A 189 4.21 -13.63 9.01
N MET A 190 4.87 -13.33 7.91
CA MET A 190 4.70 -13.99 6.61
C MET A 190 6.06 -14.50 6.13
N SER A 191 6.09 -15.71 5.57
CA SER A 191 7.28 -16.29 4.98
C SER A 191 6.96 -16.90 3.62
N GLY A 192 7.56 -16.37 2.56
CA GLY A 192 7.52 -16.93 1.22
C GLY A 192 8.92 -16.98 0.60
N PRO A 193 9.07 -17.58 -0.61
CA PRO A 193 10.39 -17.78 -1.21
C PRO A 193 11.13 -16.51 -1.60
N ASP A 194 10.37 -15.47 -1.96
CA ASP A 194 10.91 -14.22 -2.51
C ASP A 194 10.64 -13.00 -1.61
N THR A 195 9.82 -13.20 -0.58
CA THR A 195 9.40 -12.13 0.31
C THR A 195 9.10 -12.68 1.70
N SER A 196 9.46 -11.91 2.72
CA SER A 196 9.06 -12.15 4.10
C SER A 196 8.62 -10.85 4.75
N MET A 197 7.76 -10.96 5.74
CA MET A 197 7.26 -9.84 6.53
C MET A 197 7.28 -10.24 7.99
N VAL A 198 7.97 -9.48 8.83
CA VAL A 198 8.14 -9.80 10.26
C VAL A 198 7.67 -8.62 11.08
N LEU A 199 6.83 -8.88 12.09
CA LEU A 199 6.32 -7.85 12.99
C LEU A 199 7.45 -7.32 13.89
N GLU A 200 7.79 -6.06 13.68
CA GLU A 200 8.81 -5.35 14.44
C GLU A 200 8.23 -4.70 15.69
N LYS A 201 7.05 -4.06 15.57
CA LYS A 201 6.41 -3.35 16.69
C LYS A 201 4.89 -3.43 16.62
N VAL A 202 4.26 -3.59 17.79
CA VAL A 202 2.84 -3.26 18.00
C VAL A 202 2.76 -1.80 18.44
N LEU A 203 1.87 -1.03 17.83
CA LEU A 203 1.74 0.40 18.05
C LEU A 203 0.42 0.74 18.74
N THR A 204 0.47 1.74 19.63
CA THR A 204 -0.69 2.26 20.38
C THR A 204 -0.66 3.79 20.43
N GLY A 205 -1.82 4.43 20.48
CA GLY A 205 -1.95 5.89 20.47
C GLY A 205 -1.53 6.55 19.15
N VAL A 206 -1.56 5.82 18.03
CA VAL A 206 -1.10 6.33 16.73
C VAL A 206 -2.08 7.34 16.16
N THR A 207 -1.56 8.48 15.74
CA THR A 207 -2.29 9.54 15.04
C THR A 207 -1.78 9.72 13.62
N THR A 208 -2.49 10.52 12.82
CA THR A 208 -2.15 10.75 11.41
C THR A 208 -0.75 11.33 11.20
N HIS A 209 0.01 10.71 10.29
CA HIS A 209 1.29 11.22 9.81
C HIS A 209 1.12 12.20 8.65
N VAL A 210 -0.04 12.23 7.98
CA VAL A 210 -0.34 13.22 6.94
C VAL A 210 -0.20 14.65 7.51
N LYS A 211 0.59 15.49 6.85
CA LYS A 211 0.86 16.89 7.23
C LYS A 211 0.37 17.85 6.16
N GLY A 212 -0.47 18.80 6.56
CA GLY A 212 -1.07 19.80 5.67
C GLY A 212 -2.43 19.37 5.12
N GLU A 213 -3.10 20.31 4.46
CA GLU A 213 -4.41 20.06 3.83
C GLU A 213 -4.23 19.32 2.49
N PRO A 214 -4.92 18.20 2.26
CA PRO A 214 -4.86 17.48 1.00
C PRO A 214 -5.31 18.33 -0.19
N GLN A 215 -4.46 18.43 -1.20
CA GLN A 215 -4.81 19.07 -2.48
C GLN A 215 -5.36 18.03 -3.45
N LYS A 216 -6.36 18.35 -4.26
CA LYS A 216 -6.82 17.41 -5.29
C LYS A 216 -5.72 17.18 -6.31
N MET A 217 -5.39 15.91 -6.56
CA MET A 217 -4.50 15.56 -7.67
C MET A 217 -5.19 15.92 -8.99
N GLN A 218 -4.53 16.75 -9.79
CA GLN A 218 -5.01 17.08 -11.12
C GLN A 218 -4.75 15.89 -12.04
N MET A 219 -5.77 15.48 -12.80
CA MET A 219 -5.54 14.51 -13.88
C MET A 219 -4.78 15.20 -15.01
N PRO A 220 -3.82 14.53 -15.67
CA PRO A 220 -3.24 15.07 -16.89
C PRO A 220 -4.34 15.31 -17.90
N ASP A 221 -4.42 16.52 -18.45
CA ASP A 221 -5.20 16.78 -19.65
C ASP A 221 -4.57 15.97 -20.79
N TYR A 222 -5.33 15.06 -21.39
CA TYR A 222 -4.93 14.26 -22.56
C TYR A 222 -5.46 14.88 -23.86
#